data_AF-L7W842-F1
#
_entry.id   AF-L7W842-F1
#
_cell.length_a   1.000
_cell.length_b   1.000
_cell.length_c   1.000
_cell.angle_alpha   90.00
_cell.angle_beta   90.00
_cell.angle_gamma   90.00
#
_symmetry.space_group_name_H-M   'P 1'
#
loop_
_entity.id
_entity.type
_entity.pdbx_description
1 polymer ?
#
loop_
_entity_poly.entity_id
_entity_poly.type
_entity_poly.pdbx_seq_one_letter_code
_entity_poly.pdbx_strand_id
1 'polypeptide(L)'
;MDVTDLIESYLKNLYVAKIIDAYGAIGEQNLNRLTKELRDIYTVLDLRKFDSIYVLKNMEDECLIRDASFYKLNELVSWTKSNVLIELKDNGYLVREIEDFDPQNFCDKAIIYEYTNLYESFYLSDGSKDKLNHLEGHDSYFIKPSYKELDEALAQYKRKEARTSSCLIMRAKAWTNDNRVVLVPSPEWILRDSLYQFLKSNLRNYKELLREQNVNVSKPIDIKISWNYSNKVALIEVKWIGMSGSGNAYLKNKAERRVNEGAIQLVEYLNLFRTESPDQNTRGYLVTFDARRDKVSKDTTALSREDGFKFQNEEIDLDPNYPSLRNDFEPHVRIFLEPNCLN
;
A
#
# COMPACT_ATOMS: atom_id res chain seq x y z
N MET A 1 -6.79 38.63 -16.44
CA MET A 1 -7.48 37.36 -16.19
C MET A 1 -7.60 37.26 -14.68
N ASP A 2 -8.83 37.37 -14.17
CA ASP A 2 -9.09 37.36 -12.73
C ASP A 2 -8.72 36.00 -12.14
N VAL A 3 -8.36 35.95 -10.85
CA VAL A 3 -8.06 34.69 -10.15
C VAL A 3 -9.31 33.80 -10.14
N THR A 4 -10.48 34.41 -10.07
CA THR A 4 -11.78 33.75 -10.21
C THR A 4 -11.95 33.10 -11.58
N ASP A 5 -11.64 33.83 -12.67
CA ASP A 5 -11.69 33.30 -14.04
C ASP A 5 -10.72 32.12 -14.23
N LEU A 6 -9.54 32.19 -13.59
CA LEU A 6 -8.53 31.14 -13.66
C LEU A 6 -9.00 29.89 -12.91
N ILE A 7 -9.56 30.03 -11.70
CA ILE A 7 -10.09 28.91 -10.92
C ILE A 7 -11.29 28.29 -11.63
N GLU A 8 -12.21 29.09 -12.16
CA GLU A 8 -13.33 28.60 -12.97
C GLU A 8 -12.85 27.88 -14.23
N SER A 9 -11.85 28.41 -14.92
CA SER A 9 -11.24 27.75 -16.08
C SER A 9 -10.55 26.44 -15.73
N TYR A 10 -9.95 26.32 -14.54
CA TYR A 10 -9.35 25.07 -14.07
C TYR A 10 -10.42 24.04 -13.64
N LEU A 11 -11.47 24.49 -12.95
CA LEU A 11 -12.57 23.64 -12.51
C LEU A 11 -13.38 23.10 -13.70
N LYS A 12 -13.65 23.92 -14.72
CA LYS A 12 -14.30 23.52 -15.99
C LYS A 12 -13.50 22.46 -16.77
N ASN A 13 -12.21 22.32 -16.49
CA ASN A 13 -11.35 21.32 -17.13
C ASN A 13 -11.34 19.97 -16.42
N LEU A 14 -11.98 19.84 -15.26
CA LEU A 14 -12.13 18.55 -14.58
C LEU A 14 -13.24 17.73 -15.24
N TYR A 15 -13.00 16.45 -15.50
CA TYR A 15 -14.00 15.53 -16.07
C TYR A 15 -15.33 15.55 -15.31
N VAL A 16 -15.27 15.74 -13.98
CA VAL A 16 -16.46 15.87 -13.12
C VAL A 16 -17.32 17.08 -13.54
N ALA A 17 -16.72 18.26 -13.69
CA ALA A 17 -17.44 19.45 -14.10
C ALA A 17 -18.03 19.28 -15.50
N LYS A 18 -17.24 18.72 -16.45
CA LYS A 18 -17.71 18.49 -17.82
C LYS A 18 -18.90 17.52 -17.89
N ILE A 19 -18.87 16.45 -17.10
CA ILE A 19 -19.98 15.49 -17.04
C ILE A 19 -21.22 16.11 -16.38
N ILE A 20 -21.05 16.91 -15.32
CA ILE A 20 -22.16 17.61 -14.68
C ILE A 20 -22.77 18.65 -15.63
N ASP A 21 -21.94 19.39 -16.38
CA ASP A 21 -22.42 20.34 -17.39
C ASP A 21 -23.17 19.64 -18.53
N ALA A 22 -22.69 18.46 -18.94
CA ALA A 22 -23.27 17.67 -20.02
C ALA A 22 -24.59 16.98 -19.66
N TYR A 23 -24.75 16.51 -18.42
CA TYR A 23 -25.84 15.61 -18.01
C TYR A 23 -26.62 16.08 -16.78
N GLY A 24 -26.26 17.21 -16.18
CA GLY A 24 -26.88 17.76 -14.97
C GLY A 24 -26.74 16.88 -13.73
N ALA A 25 -27.70 16.99 -12.81
CA ALA A 25 -27.68 16.29 -11.52
C ALA A 25 -27.72 14.76 -11.65
N ILE A 26 -28.37 14.22 -12.67
CA ILE A 26 -28.37 12.77 -12.95
C ILE A 26 -26.96 12.31 -13.32
N GLY A 27 -26.23 13.15 -14.08
CA GLY A 27 -24.83 12.93 -14.43
C GLY A 27 -23.93 12.81 -13.22
N GLU A 28 -24.08 13.73 -12.26
CA GLU A 28 -23.34 13.70 -10.99
C GLU A 28 -23.55 12.39 -10.22
N GLN A 29 -24.81 11.97 -10.06
CA GLN A 29 -25.16 10.76 -9.33
C GLN A 29 -24.59 9.51 -10.01
N ASN A 30 -24.75 9.41 -11.33
CA ASN A 30 -24.25 8.28 -12.10
C ASN A 30 -22.73 8.26 -12.19
N LEU A 31 -22.07 9.42 -12.23
CA LEU A 31 -20.61 9.51 -12.18
C LEU A 31 -20.04 9.05 -10.84
N ASN A 32 -20.65 9.49 -9.73
CA ASN A 32 -20.26 9.05 -8.39
C ASN A 32 -20.37 7.53 -8.25
N ARG A 33 -21.43 6.95 -8.80
CA ARG A 33 -21.60 5.50 -8.84
C ARG A 33 -20.57 4.83 -9.74
N LEU A 34 -20.39 5.31 -10.96
CA LEU A 34 -19.44 4.77 -11.94
C LEU A 34 -18.02 4.75 -11.39
N THR A 35 -17.55 5.86 -10.81
CA THR A 35 -16.20 5.96 -10.24
C THR A 35 -16.00 5.06 -9.02
N LYS A 36 -17.05 4.82 -8.22
CA LYS A 36 -17.01 3.84 -7.12
C LYS A 36 -16.88 2.41 -7.67
N GLU A 37 -17.72 2.03 -8.62
CA GLU A 37 -17.72 0.70 -9.22
C GLU A 37 -16.43 0.41 -9.99
N LEU A 38 -15.87 1.41 -10.70
CA LEU A 38 -14.56 1.29 -11.37
C LEU A 38 -13.46 0.86 -10.40
N ARG A 39 -13.42 1.48 -9.21
CA ARG A 39 -12.45 1.10 -8.17
C ARG A 39 -12.62 -0.35 -7.74
N ASP A 40 -13.86 -0.83 -7.65
CA ASP A 40 -14.16 -2.18 -7.19
C ASP A 40 -13.86 -3.20 -8.30
N ILE A 41 -14.25 -2.94 -9.55
CA ILE A 41 -13.88 -3.74 -10.73
C ILE A 41 -12.36 -3.88 -10.82
N TYR A 42 -11.60 -2.80 -10.60
CA TYR A 42 -10.14 -2.82 -10.68
C TYR A 42 -9.44 -3.45 -9.47
N THR A 43 -10.20 -3.82 -8.42
CA THR A 43 -9.66 -4.69 -7.37
C THR A 43 -9.62 -6.16 -7.78
N VAL A 44 -10.44 -6.58 -8.75
CA VAL A 44 -10.59 -7.98 -9.16
C VAL A 44 -10.02 -8.26 -10.55
N LEU A 45 -9.94 -7.25 -11.43
CA LEU A 45 -9.33 -7.38 -12.76
C LEU A 45 -7.85 -7.02 -12.75
N ASP A 46 -7.03 -7.83 -13.44
CA ASP A 46 -5.64 -7.48 -13.76
C ASP A 46 -5.61 -6.72 -15.08
N LEU A 47 -5.53 -5.39 -15.01
CA LEU A 47 -5.62 -4.49 -16.17
C LEU A 47 -4.59 -4.80 -17.27
N ARG A 48 -3.46 -5.40 -16.93
CA ARG A 48 -2.39 -5.75 -17.88
C ARG A 48 -2.78 -6.87 -18.85
N LYS A 49 -3.91 -7.54 -18.61
CA LYS A 49 -4.47 -8.58 -19.49
C LYS A 49 -5.49 -8.04 -20.49
N PHE A 50 -5.80 -6.75 -20.42
CA PHE A 50 -6.82 -6.12 -21.25
C PHE A 50 -6.20 -5.12 -22.22
N ASP A 51 -6.62 -5.20 -23.48
CA ASP A 51 -6.31 -4.19 -24.48
C ASP A 51 -7.28 -3.01 -24.34
N SER A 52 -8.56 -3.31 -24.08
CA SER A 52 -9.59 -2.31 -23.79
C SER A 52 -10.64 -2.77 -22.77
N ILE A 53 -11.09 -1.83 -21.93
CA ILE A 53 -12.21 -1.97 -21.01
C ILE A 53 -13.11 -0.74 -21.16
N TYR A 54 -14.37 -0.96 -21.49
CA TYR A 54 -15.40 0.08 -21.49
C TYR A 54 -16.37 -0.17 -20.35
N VAL A 55 -16.64 0.86 -19.53
CA VAL A 55 -17.59 0.77 -18.43
C VAL A 55 -18.67 1.84 -18.58
N LEU A 56 -19.92 1.41 -18.62
CA LEU A 56 -21.08 2.24 -18.89
C LEU A 56 -21.97 2.31 -17.66
N LYS A 57 -22.45 3.52 -17.34
CA LYS A 57 -23.64 3.69 -16.50
C LYS A 57 -24.74 4.37 -17.31
N ASN A 58 -25.81 3.63 -17.58
CA ASN A 58 -27.02 4.16 -18.18
C ASN A 58 -27.68 5.19 -17.25
N MET A 59 -28.16 6.28 -17.86
CA MET A 59 -28.88 7.38 -17.24
C MET A 59 -30.35 7.05 -16.92
N GLU A 60 -30.99 6.17 -17.69
CA GLU A 60 -32.43 5.84 -17.61
C GLU A 60 -32.70 4.40 -17.13
N ASP A 61 -31.67 3.72 -16.63
CA ASP A 61 -31.71 2.36 -16.03
C ASP A 61 -32.17 1.21 -16.95
N GLU A 62 -32.32 1.47 -18.25
CA GLU A 62 -32.52 0.44 -19.28
C GLU A 62 -31.24 -0.39 -19.54
N CYS A 63 -31.35 -1.55 -20.18
CA CYS A 63 -30.18 -2.32 -20.65
C CYS A 63 -29.70 -1.78 -21.99
N LEU A 64 -28.47 -1.27 -22.02
CA LEU A 64 -27.83 -0.77 -23.24
C LEU A 64 -27.11 -1.89 -23.98
N ILE A 65 -26.49 -2.83 -23.24
CA ILE A 65 -25.75 -3.94 -23.84
C ILE A 65 -26.70 -5.11 -24.15
N ARG A 66 -26.73 -5.54 -25.40
CA ARG A 66 -27.37 -6.78 -25.85
C ARG A 66 -26.39 -7.95 -25.82
N ASP A 67 -26.92 -9.16 -25.65
CA ASP A 67 -26.14 -10.41 -25.62
C ASP A 67 -25.05 -10.44 -24.53
N ALA A 68 -25.32 -9.76 -23.41
CA ALA A 68 -24.44 -9.73 -22.25
C ALA A 68 -24.79 -10.83 -21.25
N SER A 69 -23.78 -11.31 -20.53
CA SER A 69 -23.96 -12.20 -19.38
C SER A 69 -23.90 -11.39 -18.09
N PHE A 70 -24.70 -11.78 -17.10
CA PHE A 70 -24.72 -11.12 -15.81
C PHE A 70 -23.64 -11.69 -14.89
N TYR A 71 -22.89 -10.82 -14.22
CA TYR A 71 -21.84 -11.16 -13.27
C TYR A 71 -21.99 -10.37 -11.97
N LYS A 72 -21.64 -11.01 -10.86
CA LYS A 72 -21.28 -10.33 -9.61
C LYS A 72 -19.80 -9.96 -9.61
N LEU A 73 -19.41 -9.05 -8.72
CA LEU A 73 -18.02 -8.56 -8.64
C LEU A 73 -17.00 -9.68 -8.48
N ASN A 74 -17.27 -10.65 -7.60
CA ASN A 74 -16.39 -11.78 -7.35
C ASN A 74 -16.31 -12.78 -8.52
N GLU A 75 -17.25 -12.73 -9.47
CA GLU A 75 -17.27 -13.60 -10.64
C GLU A 75 -16.45 -13.00 -11.80
N LEU A 76 -16.24 -11.67 -11.80
CA LEU A 76 -15.41 -10.97 -12.81
C LEU A 76 -13.96 -11.43 -12.81
N VAL A 77 -13.43 -11.97 -11.71
CA VAL A 77 -12.06 -12.51 -11.62
C VAL A 77 -11.79 -13.63 -12.63
N SER A 78 -12.84 -14.31 -13.09
CA SER A 78 -12.76 -15.39 -14.07
C SER A 78 -12.68 -14.90 -15.52
N TRP A 79 -12.86 -13.59 -15.75
CA TRP A 79 -12.81 -13.02 -17.10
C TRP A 79 -11.39 -13.01 -17.66
N THR A 80 -11.25 -13.47 -18.90
CA THR A 80 -9.93 -13.68 -19.54
C THR A 80 -9.80 -13.03 -20.93
N LYS A 81 -10.87 -12.43 -21.46
CA LYS A 81 -10.88 -11.83 -22.79
C LYS A 81 -10.34 -10.41 -22.72
N SER A 82 -9.50 -10.02 -23.68
CA SER A 82 -8.72 -8.77 -23.61
C SER A 82 -9.53 -7.51 -23.90
N ASN A 83 -10.69 -7.64 -24.56
CA ASN A 83 -11.60 -6.54 -24.84
C ASN A 83 -12.95 -6.80 -24.20
N VAL A 84 -13.39 -5.88 -23.33
CA VAL A 84 -14.60 -6.09 -22.53
C VAL A 84 -15.44 -4.82 -22.42
N LEU A 85 -16.76 -5.03 -22.50
CA LEU A 85 -17.78 -4.03 -22.28
C LEU A 85 -18.56 -4.39 -21.02
N ILE A 86 -18.62 -3.47 -20.06
CA ILE A 86 -19.26 -3.65 -18.76
C ILE A 86 -20.33 -2.57 -18.57
N GLU A 87 -21.58 -2.96 -18.37
CA GLU A 87 -22.66 -2.04 -17.97
C GLU A 87 -23.00 -2.25 -16.49
N LEU A 88 -23.01 -1.15 -15.74
CA LEU A 88 -23.31 -1.13 -14.32
C LEU A 88 -24.82 -1.24 -14.05
N LYS A 89 -25.21 -2.25 -13.27
CA LYS A 89 -26.58 -2.46 -12.78
C LYS A 89 -26.64 -2.38 -11.25
N ASP A 90 -27.85 -2.33 -10.69
CA ASP A 90 -28.07 -2.23 -9.24
C ASP A 90 -27.50 -3.39 -8.44
N ASN A 91 -27.49 -4.58 -9.02
CA ASN A 91 -27.12 -5.81 -8.32
C ASN A 91 -25.89 -6.51 -8.92
N GLY A 92 -25.16 -5.87 -9.85
CA GLY A 92 -24.03 -6.48 -10.53
C GLY A 92 -23.72 -5.81 -11.87
N TYR A 93 -23.19 -6.60 -12.79
CA TYR A 93 -22.65 -6.12 -14.06
C TYR A 93 -23.17 -6.95 -15.23
N LEU A 94 -23.57 -6.29 -16.30
CA LEU A 94 -23.73 -6.94 -17.60
C LEU A 94 -22.40 -6.86 -18.33
N VAL A 95 -21.83 -8.01 -18.68
CA VAL A 95 -20.49 -8.11 -19.25
C VAL A 95 -20.57 -8.81 -20.60
N ARG A 96 -19.87 -8.25 -21.58
CA ARG A 96 -19.79 -8.78 -22.94
C ARG A 96 -18.36 -8.65 -23.47
N GLU A 97 -17.90 -9.69 -24.16
CA GLU A 97 -16.71 -9.61 -25.00
C GLU A 97 -17.04 -8.81 -26.27
N ILE A 98 -16.13 -7.92 -26.65
CA ILE A 98 -16.29 -7.06 -27.81
C ILE A 98 -15.08 -7.22 -28.74
N GLU A 99 -15.34 -7.23 -30.04
CA GLU A 99 -14.29 -7.11 -31.07
C GLU A 99 -14.13 -5.64 -31.48
N ASP A 100 -15.25 -4.93 -31.56
CA ASP A 100 -15.32 -3.50 -31.84
C ASP A 100 -16.45 -2.89 -31.00
N PHE A 101 -16.25 -1.68 -30.51
CA PHE A 101 -17.23 -0.93 -29.76
C PHE A 101 -17.09 0.54 -30.11
N ASP A 102 -18.21 1.14 -30.55
CA ASP A 102 -18.29 2.56 -30.84
C ASP A 102 -19.07 3.28 -29.73
N PRO A 103 -18.37 3.98 -28.80
CA PRO A 103 -18.98 4.68 -27.68
C PRO A 103 -19.94 5.79 -28.11
N GLN A 104 -19.79 6.33 -29.33
CA GLN A 104 -20.61 7.43 -29.83
C GLN A 104 -22.11 7.09 -29.82
N ASN A 105 -22.45 5.83 -30.06
CA ASN A 105 -23.83 5.34 -30.09
C ASN A 105 -24.53 5.33 -28.72
N PHE A 106 -23.80 5.61 -27.65
CA PHE A 106 -24.28 5.54 -26.27
C PHE A 106 -24.07 6.84 -25.48
N CYS A 107 -23.39 7.84 -26.04
CA CYS A 107 -23.05 9.08 -25.34
C CYS A 107 -24.29 9.88 -24.89
N ASP A 108 -25.40 9.77 -25.62
CA ASP A 108 -26.67 10.39 -25.26
C ASP A 108 -27.39 9.68 -24.09
N LYS A 109 -27.04 8.42 -23.81
CA LYS A 109 -27.76 7.53 -22.87
C LYS A 109 -26.94 7.12 -21.65
N ALA A 110 -25.62 7.25 -21.71
CA ALA A 110 -24.74 6.75 -20.66
C ALA A 110 -23.52 7.63 -20.46
N ILE A 111 -23.01 7.60 -19.23
CA ILE A 111 -21.64 7.99 -18.95
C ILE A 111 -20.77 6.78 -19.28
N ILE A 112 -19.78 6.99 -20.15
CA ILE A 112 -18.88 5.95 -20.63
C ILE A 112 -17.47 6.28 -20.16
N TYR A 113 -16.89 5.34 -19.44
CA TYR A 113 -15.48 5.32 -19.14
C TYR A 113 -14.78 4.32 -20.06
N GLU A 114 -13.57 4.68 -20.49
CA GLU A 114 -12.70 3.83 -21.28
C GLU A 114 -11.32 3.73 -20.65
N TYR A 115 -10.81 2.50 -20.63
CA TYR A 115 -9.42 2.16 -20.39
C TYR A 115 -8.87 1.43 -21.62
N THR A 116 -7.92 2.03 -22.34
CA THR A 116 -7.33 1.43 -23.54
C THR A 116 -5.84 1.74 -23.59
N ASN A 117 -4.99 0.72 -23.71
CA ASN A 117 -3.52 0.88 -23.79
C ASN A 117 -2.93 1.80 -22.71
N LEU A 118 -3.31 1.60 -21.44
CA LEU A 118 -2.91 2.42 -20.27
C LEU A 118 -3.40 3.88 -20.30
N TYR A 119 -4.28 4.25 -21.23
CA TYR A 119 -4.94 5.55 -21.27
C TYR A 119 -6.37 5.45 -20.79
N GLU A 120 -6.77 6.47 -20.04
CA GLU A 120 -8.09 6.55 -19.43
C GLU A 120 -8.80 7.81 -19.86
N SER A 121 -10.11 7.70 -19.99
CA SER A 121 -10.94 8.78 -20.50
C SER A 121 -12.41 8.57 -20.20
N PHE A 122 -13.14 9.68 -20.16
CA PHE A 122 -14.60 9.67 -20.23
C PHE A 122 -15.07 10.19 -21.58
N TYR A 123 -16.17 9.63 -22.09
CA TYR A 123 -16.93 10.24 -23.17
C TYR A 123 -17.99 11.19 -22.60
N LEU A 124 -18.16 12.33 -23.25
CA LEU A 124 -19.18 13.33 -22.95
C LEU A 124 -20.39 13.15 -23.88
N SER A 125 -21.50 13.82 -23.57
CA SER A 125 -22.76 13.66 -24.31
C SER A 125 -22.70 14.07 -25.77
N ASP A 126 -21.77 14.97 -26.12
CA ASP A 126 -21.49 15.40 -27.49
C ASP A 126 -20.55 14.46 -28.25
N GLY A 127 -20.14 13.35 -27.62
CA GLY A 127 -19.21 12.39 -28.21
C GLY A 127 -17.74 12.73 -28.00
N SER A 128 -17.42 13.89 -27.44
CA SER A 128 -16.03 14.26 -27.17
C SER A 128 -15.45 13.42 -26.04
N LYS A 129 -14.13 13.26 -26.07
CA LYS A 129 -13.38 12.39 -25.16
C LYS A 129 -12.52 13.25 -24.23
N ASP A 130 -12.79 13.19 -22.93
CA ASP A 130 -11.98 13.86 -21.91
C ASP A 130 -10.95 12.88 -21.34
N LYS A 131 -9.67 13.14 -21.64
CA LYS A 131 -8.58 12.26 -21.23
C LYS A 131 -8.21 12.54 -19.78
N LEU A 132 -8.16 11.49 -18.97
CA LEU A 132 -7.64 11.58 -17.61
C LEU A 132 -6.12 11.67 -17.64
N ASN A 133 -5.57 12.45 -16.71
CA ASN A 133 -4.13 12.52 -16.53
C ASN A 133 -3.62 11.15 -16.09
N HIS A 134 -2.67 10.60 -16.85
CA HIS A 134 -1.97 9.39 -16.44
C HIS A 134 -1.21 9.68 -15.14
N LEU A 135 -1.44 8.84 -14.13
CA LEU A 135 -0.69 8.90 -12.88
C LEU A 135 0.54 8.01 -13.05
N GLU A 136 1.73 8.61 -13.13
CA GLU A 136 2.98 7.86 -13.29
C GLU A 136 3.11 6.75 -12.22
N GLY A 137 3.38 5.52 -12.66
CA GLY A 137 3.48 4.37 -11.77
C GLY A 137 2.15 3.75 -11.36
N HIS A 138 1.05 4.11 -12.01
CA HIS A 138 -0.26 3.47 -11.83
C HIS A 138 -0.76 2.87 -13.14
N ASP A 139 -1.38 1.69 -13.03
CA ASP A 139 -2.08 1.09 -14.16
C ASP A 139 -3.40 1.82 -14.44
N SER A 140 -4.00 2.50 -13.45
CA SER A 140 -5.23 3.31 -13.60
C SER A 140 -5.38 4.42 -12.54
N TYR A 141 -6.07 5.51 -12.91
CA TYR A 141 -6.56 6.61 -12.08
C TYR A 141 -7.50 6.14 -10.94
N PHE A 142 -8.17 5.00 -11.12
CA PHE A 142 -9.15 4.46 -10.18
C PHE A 142 -8.64 3.27 -9.35
N ILE A 143 -7.35 2.94 -9.42
CA ILE A 143 -6.80 1.86 -8.58
C ILE A 143 -6.74 2.30 -7.11
N LYS A 144 -7.26 1.48 -6.20
CA LYS A 144 -7.24 1.76 -4.75
C LYS A 144 -5.87 1.42 -4.16
N PRO A 145 -5.20 2.36 -3.47
CA PRO A 145 -4.05 2.03 -2.63
C PRO A 145 -4.45 1.02 -1.55
N SER A 146 -3.60 0.05 -1.23
CA SER A 146 -3.97 -1.05 -0.34
C SER A 146 -2.87 -1.41 0.66
N TYR A 147 -3.26 -1.96 1.81
CA TYR A 147 -2.32 -2.55 2.78
C TYR A 147 -1.41 -3.61 2.14
N LYS A 148 -1.91 -4.29 1.10
CA LYS A 148 -1.12 -5.23 0.28
C LYS A 148 0.12 -4.57 -0.34
N GLU A 149 0.05 -3.30 -0.74
CA GLU A 149 1.23 -2.58 -1.24
C GLU A 149 2.27 -2.37 -0.14
N LEU A 150 1.83 -2.12 1.10
CA LEU A 150 2.72 -2.05 2.25
C LEU A 150 3.32 -3.43 2.57
N ASP A 151 2.51 -4.49 2.58
CA ASP A 151 2.97 -5.87 2.80
C ASP A 151 4.04 -6.26 1.77
N GLU A 152 3.78 -5.97 0.49
CA GLU A 152 4.71 -6.21 -0.61
C GLU A 152 5.98 -5.37 -0.46
N ALA A 153 5.86 -4.08 -0.09
CA ALA A 153 7.01 -3.22 0.15
C ALA A 153 7.87 -3.73 1.31
N LEU A 154 7.27 -4.16 2.43
CA LEU A 154 7.97 -4.75 3.56
C LEU A 154 8.67 -6.06 3.17
N ALA A 155 7.99 -6.92 2.40
CA ALA A 155 8.57 -8.17 1.89
C ALA A 155 9.73 -7.91 0.90
N GLN A 156 9.62 -6.86 0.08
CA GLN A 156 10.69 -6.44 -0.82
C GLN A 156 11.88 -5.86 -0.05
N TYR A 157 11.64 -4.96 0.90
CA TYR A 157 12.67 -4.41 1.78
C TYR A 157 13.43 -5.50 2.52
N LYS A 158 12.70 -6.46 3.11
CA LYS A 158 13.27 -7.64 3.77
C LYS A 158 14.22 -8.39 2.84
N ARG A 159 13.78 -8.74 1.62
CA ARG A 159 14.54 -9.60 0.70
C ARG A 159 15.71 -8.91 0.02
N LYS A 160 15.51 -7.66 -0.44
CA LYS A 160 16.42 -6.95 -1.33
C LYS A 160 17.39 -6.03 -0.59
N GLU A 161 16.96 -5.44 0.53
CA GLU A 161 17.73 -4.36 1.18
C GLU A 161 18.23 -4.73 2.57
N ALA A 162 17.32 -5.03 3.49
CA ALA A 162 17.66 -5.20 4.89
C ALA A 162 18.50 -6.46 5.12
N ARG A 163 18.12 -7.59 4.50
CA ARG A 163 18.77 -8.89 4.66
C ARG A 163 20.29 -8.81 4.55
N THR A 164 20.80 -8.11 3.53
CA THR A 164 22.25 -7.96 3.30
C THR A 164 22.75 -6.57 3.65
N SER A 165 21.99 -5.78 4.41
CA SER A 165 22.30 -4.38 4.75
C SER A 165 22.80 -3.58 3.53
N SER A 166 22.17 -3.75 2.38
CA SER A 166 22.63 -3.12 1.14
C SER A 166 22.30 -1.64 1.08
N CYS A 167 21.29 -1.18 1.81
CA CYS A 167 21.01 0.25 1.89
C CYS A 167 22.17 1.02 2.54
N LEU A 168 22.39 2.25 2.10
CA LEU A 168 23.52 3.07 2.56
C LEU A 168 23.45 3.38 4.07
N ILE A 169 22.25 3.54 4.63
CA ILE A 169 22.06 3.87 6.05
C ILE A 169 22.54 2.72 6.93
N MET A 170 22.07 1.49 6.68
CA MET A 170 22.48 0.33 7.47
C MET A 170 23.95 0.00 7.25
N ARG A 171 24.40 0.00 5.99
CA ARG A 171 25.80 -0.29 5.64
C ARG A 171 26.77 0.63 6.36
N ALA A 172 26.49 1.92 6.41
CA ALA A 172 27.40 2.92 6.96
C ALA A 172 27.29 3.10 8.48
N LYS A 173 26.14 2.76 9.10
CA LYS A 173 25.85 3.16 10.48
C LYS A 173 25.36 2.07 11.41
N ALA A 174 24.76 0.98 10.92
CA ALA A 174 24.10 0.01 11.79
C ALA A 174 25.07 -0.96 12.47
N TRP A 175 26.26 -1.16 11.89
CA TRP A 175 27.21 -2.18 12.30
C TRP A 175 28.49 -1.58 12.88
N THR A 176 29.08 -2.28 13.84
CA THR A 176 30.38 -1.94 14.42
C THR A 176 31.56 -2.27 13.50
N ASN A 177 31.36 -3.19 12.56
CA ASN A 177 32.35 -3.61 11.57
C ASN A 177 31.67 -4.17 10.31
N ASP A 178 32.46 -4.38 9.26
CA ASP A 178 32.00 -4.88 7.96
C ASP A 178 31.54 -6.35 8.00
N ASN A 179 31.89 -7.10 9.05
CA ASN A 179 31.46 -8.49 9.21
C ASN A 179 30.01 -8.61 9.73
N ARG A 180 29.39 -7.50 10.14
CA ARG A 180 27.96 -7.41 10.54
C ARG A 180 27.60 -8.40 11.66
N VAL A 181 28.50 -8.48 12.63
CA VAL A 181 28.36 -9.35 13.80
C VAL A 181 27.61 -8.65 14.93
N VAL A 182 27.94 -7.39 15.20
CA VAL A 182 27.41 -6.62 16.33
C VAL A 182 26.88 -5.28 15.83
N LEU A 183 25.65 -4.95 16.26
CA LEU A 183 25.05 -3.65 15.98
C LEU A 183 25.71 -2.55 16.79
N VAL A 184 25.67 -1.31 16.30
CA VAL A 184 26.04 -0.14 17.11
C VAL A 184 25.08 0.04 18.30
N PRO A 185 25.48 0.76 19.37
CA PRO A 185 24.57 1.04 20.49
C PRO A 185 23.27 1.73 20.03
N SER A 186 22.14 1.28 20.56
CA SER A 186 20.80 1.84 20.30
C SER A 186 20.49 2.03 18.80
N PRO A 187 20.54 0.97 17.97
CA PRO A 187 20.45 1.05 16.51
C PRO A 187 19.02 1.30 15.98
N GLU A 188 18.01 1.35 16.86
CA GLU A 188 16.58 1.40 16.50
C GLU A 188 16.27 2.53 15.50
N TRP A 189 16.78 3.74 15.74
CA TRP A 189 16.57 4.88 14.84
C TRP A 189 17.22 4.69 13.46
N ILE A 190 18.37 3.99 13.38
CA ILE A 190 19.07 3.70 12.12
C ILE A 190 18.26 2.72 11.29
N LEU A 191 17.76 1.67 11.94
CA LEU A 191 16.97 0.62 11.33
C LEU A 191 15.61 1.16 10.86
N ARG A 192 14.97 2.00 11.68
CA ARG A 192 13.78 2.76 11.31
C ARG A 192 14.04 3.66 10.12
N ASP A 193 15.10 4.47 10.14
CA ASP A 193 15.39 5.42 9.07
C ASP A 193 15.68 4.71 7.74
N SER A 194 16.33 3.54 7.80
CA SER A 194 16.52 2.66 6.65
C SER A 194 15.19 2.19 6.06
N LEU A 195 14.29 1.67 6.90
CA LEU A 195 12.95 1.25 6.48
C LEU A 195 12.15 2.43 5.93
N TYR A 196 12.15 3.56 6.63
CA TYR A 196 11.47 4.79 6.23
C TYR A 196 11.93 5.27 4.85
N GLN A 197 13.24 5.31 4.59
CA GLN A 197 13.76 5.74 3.29
C GLN A 197 13.35 4.78 2.17
N PHE A 198 13.36 3.48 2.45
CA PHE A 198 12.86 2.50 1.48
C PHE A 198 11.38 2.72 1.18
N LEU A 199 10.54 2.83 2.22
CA LEU A 199 9.11 3.07 2.05
C LEU A 199 8.85 4.40 1.33
N LYS A 200 9.59 5.46 1.67
CA LYS A 200 9.46 6.76 1.01
C LYS A 200 9.76 6.70 -0.49
N SER A 201 10.67 5.82 -0.89
CA SER A 201 11.11 5.68 -2.28
C SER A 201 10.27 4.67 -3.08
N ASN A 202 9.62 3.70 -2.42
CA ASN A 202 9.00 2.55 -3.07
C ASN A 202 7.49 2.42 -2.80
N LEU A 203 7.01 2.96 -1.68
CA LEU A 203 5.59 2.95 -1.35
C LEU A 203 4.90 4.04 -2.16
N ARG A 204 3.86 3.65 -2.89
CA ARG A 204 3.08 4.55 -3.73
C ARG A 204 1.90 5.12 -2.95
N ASN A 205 1.36 6.24 -3.42
CA ASN A 205 0.07 6.79 -2.99
C ASN A 205 -0.11 7.09 -1.50
N TYR A 206 0.97 7.23 -0.73
CA TYR A 206 0.85 7.75 0.61
C TYR A 206 0.53 9.26 0.54
N LYS A 207 -0.46 9.70 1.35
CA LYS A 207 -0.70 11.11 1.63
C LYS A 207 0.41 11.65 2.52
N GLU A 208 0.70 10.92 3.60
CA GLU A 208 1.76 11.27 4.54
C GLU A 208 2.53 10.01 4.93
N LEU A 209 3.86 10.16 4.96
CA LEU A 209 4.78 9.16 5.49
C LEU A 209 5.68 9.90 6.49
N LEU A 210 5.39 9.71 7.77
CA LEU A 210 5.96 10.48 8.87
C LEU A 210 6.77 9.58 9.79
N ARG A 211 7.88 10.10 10.31
CA ARG A 211 8.67 9.48 11.38
C ARG A 211 8.32 10.11 12.71
N GLU A 212 8.47 9.33 13.78
CA GLU A 212 8.44 9.81 15.16
C GLU A 212 7.23 10.72 15.43
N GLN A 213 6.04 10.30 15.00
CA GLN A 213 4.84 11.07 15.23
C GLN A 213 4.36 10.86 16.65
N ASN A 214 4.21 11.96 17.39
CA ASN A 214 3.59 11.91 18.70
C ASN A 214 2.12 11.52 18.54
N VAL A 215 1.79 10.29 18.93
CA VAL A 215 0.41 9.82 19.13
C VAL A 215 -0.07 10.14 20.56
N ASN A 216 0.86 10.52 21.44
CA ASN A 216 0.59 11.03 22.79
C ASN A 216 1.78 11.90 23.28
N VAL A 217 1.72 12.35 24.53
CA VAL A 217 2.72 13.24 25.16
C VAL A 217 4.03 12.52 25.52
N SER A 218 4.08 11.17 25.55
CA SER A 218 5.20 10.44 26.15
C SER A 218 6.01 9.54 25.22
N LYS A 219 5.46 9.02 24.11
CA LYS A 219 6.23 8.22 23.13
C LYS A 219 5.69 8.33 21.69
N PRO A 220 6.53 8.67 20.71
CA PRO A 220 6.13 8.71 19.31
C PRO A 220 6.08 7.31 18.68
N ILE A 221 5.17 7.11 17.73
CA ILE A 221 5.20 5.95 16.81
C ILE A 221 6.38 6.08 15.86
N ASP A 222 7.06 4.98 15.56
CA ASP A 222 8.24 4.99 14.68
C ASP A 222 7.93 5.48 13.27
N ILE A 223 6.94 4.90 12.60
CA ILE A 223 6.48 5.32 11.27
C ILE A 223 4.96 5.32 11.20
N LYS A 224 4.38 6.42 10.72
CA LYS A 224 2.96 6.53 10.37
C LYS A 224 2.81 6.71 8.86
N ILE A 225 1.87 5.97 8.28
CA ILE A 225 1.52 6.05 6.87
C ILE A 225 0.03 6.33 6.75
N SER A 226 -0.34 7.36 6.00
CA SER A 226 -1.72 7.59 5.56
C SER A 226 -1.75 7.55 4.03
N TRP A 227 -2.83 7.04 3.44
CA TRP A 227 -2.96 6.96 1.98
C TRP A 227 -3.90 8.03 1.42
N ASN A 228 -3.57 8.52 0.23
CA ASN A 228 -4.43 9.45 -0.49
C ASN A 228 -5.81 8.83 -0.77
N TYR A 229 -6.85 9.67 -0.70
CA TYR A 229 -8.23 9.31 -1.05
C TYR A 229 -8.79 8.08 -0.31
N SER A 230 -8.27 7.77 0.88
CA SER A 230 -8.76 6.69 1.74
C SER A 230 -8.67 7.08 3.21
N ASN A 231 -9.43 6.38 4.06
CA ASN A 231 -9.32 6.49 5.50
C ASN A 231 -8.30 5.50 6.10
N LYS A 232 -7.42 4.91 5.27
CA LYS A 232 -6.44 3.91 5.70
C LYS A 232 -5.25 4.59 6.36
N VAL A 233 -4.86 4.04 7.50
CA VAL A 233 -3.63 4.37 8.22
C VAL A 233 -2.89 3.08 8.59
N ALA A 234 -1.56 3.13 8.51
CA ALA A 234 -0.68 2.10 9.04
C ALA A 234 0.26 2.72 10.08
N LEU A 235 0.37 2.05 11.22
CA LEU A 235 1.31 2.38 12.29
C LEU A 235 2.36 1.27 12.32
N ILE A 236 3.63 1.62 12.15
CA ILE A 236 4.73 0.66 12.19
C ILE A 236 5.55 0.93 13.44
N GLU A 237 5.74 -0.11 14.25
CA GLU A 237 6.64 -0.13 15.40
C GLU A 237 7.89 -0.95 15.03
N VAL A 238 9.07 -0.37 15.22
CA VAL A 238 10.35 -1.00 14.91
C VAL A 238 11.02 -1.49 16.18
N LYS A 239 11.46 -2.75 16.15
CA LYS A 239 12.30 -3.34 17.19
C LYS A 239 13.51 -4.02 16.59
N TRP A 240 14.49 -4.28 17.45
CA TRP A 240 15.69 -5.02 17.07
C TRP A 240 16.08 -6.00 18.19
N ILE A 241 16.71 -7.10 17.80
CA ILE A 241 17.21 -8.13 18.70
C ILE A 241 18.60 -8.58 18.27
N GLY A 242 19.34 -9.17 19.20
CA GLY A 242 20.75 -9.54 19.02
C GLY A 242 21.64 -8.79 20.01
N MET A 243 22.89 -8.58 19.61
CA MET A 243 23.87 -7.86 20.42
C MET A 243 24.14 -6.47 19.82
N SER A 244 24.14 -5.45 20.68
CA SER A 244 24.58 -4.10 20.33
C SER A 244 25.67 -3.63 21.29
N GLY A 245 26.62 -2.84 20.83
CA GLY A 245 27.60 -2.24 21.72
C GLY A 245 28.72 -1.53 20.99
N SER A 246 29.54 -0.82 21.77
CA SER A 246 30.79 -0.23 21.30
C SER A 246 31.79 -0.21 22.46
N GLY A 247 33.05 -0.56 22.19
CA GLY A 247 34.11 -0.49 23.20
C GLY A 247 33.95 -1.56 24.29
N ASN A 248 33.53 -1.16 25.51
CA ASN A 248 33.30 -2.08 26.64
C ASN A 248 31.82 -2.23 27.04
N ALA A 249 30.90 -1.46 26.42
CA ALA A 249 29.48 -1.48 26.76
C ALA A 249 28.71 -2.29 25.71
N TYR A 250 28.25 -3.50 26.11
CA TYR A 250 27.46 -4.39 25.26
C TYR A 250 26.15 -4.75 25.93
N LEU A 251 25.10 -4.78 25.12
CA LEU A 251 23.77 -5.19 25.51
C LEU A 251 23.37 -6.37 24.63
N LYS A 252 23.05 -7.49 25.27
CA LYS A 252 22.36 -8.61 24.64
C LYS A 252 20.91 -8.56 25.10
N ASN A 253 20.02 -8.24 24.17
CA ASN A 253 18.60 -8.20 24.50
C ASN A 253 17.97 -9.58 24.41
N LYS A 254 17.06 -9.90 25.35
CA LYS A 254 16.21 -11.09 25.28
C LYS A 254 15.18 -10.88 24.16
N ALA A 255 15.20 -11.75 23.15
CA ALA A 255 14.43 -11.59 21.92
C ALA A 255 12.92 -11.49 22.17
N GLU A 256 12.35 -12.48 22.85
CA GLU A 256 10.93 -12.52 23.23
C GLU A 256 10.53 -11.28 24.01
N ARG A 257 11.32 -10.86 25.00
CA ARG A 257 10.99 -9.68 25.81
C ARG A 257 10.88 -8.42 24.94
N ARG A 258 11.83 -8.17 24.04
CA ARG A 258 11.83 -6.97 23.18
C ARG A 258 10.70 -6.97 22.16
N VAL A 259 10.40 -8.13 21.58
CA VAL A 259 9.33 -8.27 20.61
C VAL A 259 7.97 -8.07 21.29
N ASN A 260 7.77 -8.65 22.47
CA ASN A 260 6.55 -8.45 23.26
C ASN A 260 6.42 -7.00 23.79
N GLU A 261 7.51 -6.35 24.20
CA GLU A 261 7.53 -4.92 24.52
C GLU A 261 7.01 -4.08 23.33
N GLY A 262 7.48 -4.36 22.11
CA GLY A 262 7.02 -3.68 20.91
C GLY A 262 5.55 -3.97 20.58
N ALA A 263 5.08 -5.21 20.76
CA ALA A 263 3.67 -5.55 20.56
C ALA A 263 2.74 -4.79 21.52
N ILE A 264 3.13 -4.67 22.80
CA ILE A 264 2.39 -3.88 23.80
C ILE A 264 2.32 -2.42 23.38
N GLN A 265 3.45 -1.82 23.00
CA GLN A 265 3.50 -0.43 22.53
C GLN A 265 2.59 -0.19 21.32
N LEU A 266 2.63 -1.10 20.34
CA LEU A 266 1.80 -1.00 19.15
C LEU A 266 0.30 -1.11 19.48
N VAL A 267 -0.08 -1.98 20.41
CA VAL A 267 -1.48 -2.09 20.88
C VAL A 267 -1.94 -0.81 21.57
N GLU A 268 -1.09 -0.20 22.40
CA GLU A 268 -1.38 1.10 23.02
C GLU A 268 -1.62 2.18 21.96
N TYR A 269 -0.77 2.26 20.93
CA TYR A 269 -0.94 3.21 19.83
C TYR A 269 -2.25 2.97 19.06
N LEU A 270 -2.58 1.72 18.74
CA LEU A 270 -3.83 1.38 18.04
C LEU A 270 -5.07 1.79 18.84
N ASN A 271 -5.07 1.57 20.16
CA ASN A 271 -6.18 1.96 21.03
C ASN A 271 -6.34 3.48 21.13
N LEU A 272 -5.23 4.21 21.27
CA LEU A 272 -5.23 5.68 21.30
C LEU A 272 -5.73 6.24 19.98
N PHE A 273 -5.19 5.76 18.87
CA PHE A 273 -5.55 6.25 17.53
C PHE A 273 -7.01 5.97 17.18
N ARG A 274 -7.55 4.82 17.57
CA ARG A 274 -8.98 4.50 17.42
C ARG A 274 -9.87 5.47 18.21
N THR A 275 -9.40 5.96 19.35
CA THR A 275 -10.12 6.94 20.18
C THR A 275 -10.06 8.34 19.56
N GLU A 276 -8.89 8.76 19.07
CA GLU A 276 -8.67 10.10 18.51
C GLU A 276 -9.18 10.26 17.07
N SER A 277 -9.22 9.18 16.30
CA SER A 277 -9.56 9.17 14.88
C SER A 277 -10.44 7.96 14.53
N PRO A 278 -11.68 7.89 15.07
CA PRO A 278 -12.55 6.71 14.94
C PRO A 278 -12.95 6.40 13.48
N ASP A 279 -12.94 7.41 12.60
CA ASP A 279 -13.28 7.24 11.18
C ASP A 279 -12.13 6.65 10.34
N GLN A 280 -10.94 6.47 10.92
CA GLN A 280 -9.79 5.92 10.23
C GLN A 280 -9.67 4.41 10.42
N ASN A 281 -9.58 3.69 9.29
CA ASN A 281 -9.23 2.29 9.29
C ASN A 281 -7.73 2.18 9.57
N THR A 282 -7.35 1.71 10.75
CA THR A 282 -5.96 1.70 11.20
C THR A 282 -5.47 0.28 11.36
N ARG A 283 -4.25 0.00 10.88
CA ARG A 283 -3.58 -1.29 11.07
C ARG A 283 -2.17 -1.13 11.64
N GLY A 284 -1.80 -2.00 12.57
CA GLY A 284 -0.51 -2.00 13.23
C GLY A 284 0.42 -3.04 12.63
N TYR A 285 1.69 -2.68 12.44
CA TYR A 285 2.76 -3.54 11.93
C TYR A 285 3.92 -3.55 12.91
N LEU A 286 4.24 -4.73 13.44
CA LEU A 286 5.45 -4.93 14.22
C LEU A 286 6.58 -5.41 13.31
N VAL A 287 7.62 -4.61 13.14
CA VAL A 287 8.80 -4.95 12.33
C VAL A 287 9.99 -5.19 13.25
N THR A 288 10.56 -6.40 13.22
CA THR A 288 11.74 -6.74 14.03
C THR A 288 12.94 -7.07 13.17
N PHE A 289 14.02 -6.33 13.38
CA PHE A 289 15.33 -6.63 12.82
C PHE A 289 16.08 -7.62 13.71
N ASP A 290 16.35 -8.81 13.18
CA ASP A 290 17.01 -9.89 13.89
C ASP A 290 18.48 -9.99 13.52
N ALA A 291 19.33 -9.53 14.44
CA ALA A 291 20.79 -9.65 14.38
C ALA A 291 21.32 -10.67 15.40
N ARG A 292 20.51 -11.66 15.82
CA ARG A 292 21.00 -12.74 16.70
C ARG A 292 22.08 -13.56 16.00
N ARG A 293 23.05 -13.97 16.79
CA ARG A 293 24.21 -14.79 16.41
C ARG A 293 24.54 -15.71 17.56
N ASP A 294 25.07 -16.88 17.28
CA ASP A 294 25.56 -17.79 18.31
C ASP A 294 26.98 -17.45 18.71
N LYS A 295 27.35 -17.77 19.96
CA LYS A 295 28.71 -17.63 20.52
C LYS A 295 29.38 -16.26 20.33
N VAL A 296 28.59 -15.20 20.18
CA VAL A 296 29.11 -13.84 20.07
C VAL A 296 29.41 -13.26 21.45
N SER A 297 30.62 -12.70 21.58
CA SER A 297 31.06 -11.86 22.68
C SER A 297 31.41 -10.47 22.17
N LYS A 298 31.72 -9.56 23.10
CA LYS A 298 32.13 -8.19 22.78
C LYS A 298 33.33 -8.08 21.83
N ASP A 299 34.21 -9.07 21.83
CA ASP A 299 35.45 -9.05 21.05
C ASP A 299 35.28 -9.83 19.73
N THR A 300 34.09 -10.39 19.46
CA THR A 300 33.82 -11.14 18.24
C THR A 300 33.71 -10.21 17.05
N THR A 301 34.75 -10.17 16.24
CA THR A 301 34.78 -9.41 14.98
C THR A 301 34.43 -10.26 13.75
N ALA A 302 34.45 -11.58 13.87
CA ALA A 302 34.16 -12.51 12.77
C ALA A 302 33.49 -13.78 13.29
N LEU A 303 32.73 -14.46 12.44
CA LEU A 303 31.98 -15.67 12.79
C LEU A 303 32.10 -16.74 11.71
N SER A 304 32.00 -18.00 12.12
CA SER A 304 31.72 -19.11 11.22
C SER A 304 30.33 -18.95 10.60
N ARG A 305 30.08 -19.61 9.47
CA ARG A 305 28.73 -19.63 8.86
C ARG A 305 27.69 -20.25 9.80
N GLU A 306 28.06 -21.29 10.53
CA GLU A 306 27.18 -21.97 11.49
C GLU A 306 26.71 -21.02 12.60
N ASP A 307 27.65 -20.35 13.27
CA ASP A 307 27.33 -19.44 14.37
C ASP A 307 26.62 -18.16 13.88
N GLY A 308 26.95 -17.71 12.66
CA GLY A 308 26.35 -16.53 12.04
C GLY A 308 24.88 -16.72 11.65
N PHE A 309 24.51 -17.90 11.16
CA PHE A 309 23.18 -18.21 10.64
C PHE A 309 22.32 -19.08 11.57
N LYS A 310 22.81 -19.41 12.78
CA LYS A 310 22.13 -20.27 13.76
C LYS A 310 20.64 -19.98 13.93
N PHE A 311 20.27 -18.70 13.96
CA PHE A 311 18.91 -18.23 14.24
C PHE A 311 18.09 -17.91 12.99
N GLN A 312 18.61 -18.12 11.77
CA GLN A 312 17.95 -17.68 10.52
C GLN A 312 16.50 -18.15 10.41
N ASN A 313 16.24 -19.41 10.76
CA ASN A 313 14.93 -20.05 10.66
C ASN A 313 14.20 -20.17 12.01
N GLU A 314 14.73 -19.54 13.06
CA GLU A 314 14.12 -19.55 14.39
C GLU A 314 13.23 -18.30 14.53
N GLU A 315 11.92 -18.50 14.38
CA GLU A 315 10.93 -17.46 14.64
C GLU A 315 10.83 -17.14 16.13
N ILE A 316 10.18 -16.01 16.45
CA ILE A 316 10.07 -15.52 17.81
C ILE A 316 8.61 -15.65 18.22
N ASP A 317 8.36 -16.37 19.31
CA ASP A 317 7.02 -16.50 19.84
C ASP A 317 6.54 -15.16 20.41
N LEU A 318 5.47 -14.65 19.83
CA LEU A 318 4.69 -13.54 20.37
C LEU A 318 3.71 -14.08 21.39
N ASP A 319 3.47 -13.31 22.46
CA ASP A 319 2.35 -13.58 23.35
C ASP A 319 1.04 -13.59 22.52
N PRO A 320 0.30 -14.70 22.50
CA PRO A 320 -0.86 -14.86 21.63
C PRO A 320 -1.97 -13.85 21.93
N ASN A 321 -1.98 -13.21 23.11
CA ASN A 321 -3.02 -12.27 23.50
C ASN A 321 -3.06 -10.99 22.63
N TYR A 322 -1.96 -10.61 21.97
CA TYR A 322 -1.93 -9.37 21.18
C TYR A 322 -2.34 -9.57 19.71
N PRO A 323 -1.72 -10.48 18.93
CA PRO A 323 -2.04 -10.63 17.51
C PRO A 323 -3.30 -11.48 17.27
N SER A 324 -3.56 -12.47 18.13
CA SER A 324 -4.59 -13.49 17.87
C SER A 324 -6.01 -13.03 18.20
N LEU A 325 -6.15 -11.93 18.94
CA LEU A 325 -7.44 -11.42 19.43
C LEU A 325 -7.88 -10.14 18.71
N ARG A 326 -7.11 -9.63 17.74
CA ARG A 326 -7.33 -8.34 17.10
C ARG A 326 -7.26 -8.44 15.58
N ASN A 327 -8.14 -7.72 14.90
CA ASN A 327 -8.19 -7.64 13.43
C ASN A 327 -7.44 -6.44 12.84
N ASP A 328 -6.90 -5.58 13.70
CA ASP A 328 -6.13 -4.37 13.36
C ASP A 328 -4.63 -4.52 13.65
N PHE A 329 -4.18 -5.74 13.97
CA PHE A 329 -2.77 -6.08 14.21
C PHE A 329 -2.31 -7.09 13.16
N GLU A 330 -1.36 -6.70 12.32
CA GLU A 330 -0.87 -7.55 11.23
C GLU A 330 0.16 -8.58 11.71
N PRO A 331 0.37 -9.67 10.94
CA PRO A 331 1.40 -10.65 11.24
C PRO A 331 2.78 -10.01 11.44
N HIS A 332 3.53 -10.57 12.38
CA HIS A 332 4.87 -10.09 12.71
C HIS A 332 5.81 -10.16 11.52
N VAL A 333 6.47 -9.03 11.24
CA VAL A 333 7.46 -8.93 10.17
C VAL A 333 8.86 -9.06 10.76
N ARG A 334 9.35 -10.30 10.83
CA ARG A 334 10.74 -10.59 11.20
C ARG A 334 11.68 -10.46 10.01
N ILE A 335 12.76 -9.71 10.16
CA ILE A 335 13.81 -9.47 9.16
C ILE A 335 15.15 -9.96 9.71
N PHE A 336 15.59 -11.15 9.30
CA PHE A 336 16.92 -11.65 9.64
C PHE A 336 18.00 -10.90 8.85
N LEU A 337 18.94 -10.29 9.58
CA LEU A 337 20.07 -9.56 9.03
C LEU A 337 21.25 -10.52 8.88
N GLU A 338 21.71 -10.76 7.66
CA GLU A 338 22.79 -11.70 7.34
C GLU A 338 24.17 -11.14 7.72
N PRO A 339 24.99 -11.89 8.48
CA PRO A 339 26.38 -11.55 8.70
C PRO A 339 27.24 -11.81 7.45
N ASN A 340 28.39 -11.15 7.37
CA ASN A 340 29.46 -11.56 6.46
C ASN A 340 30.39 -12.49 7.24
N CYS A 341 30.16 -13.80 7.10
CA CYS A 341 30.95 -14.83 7.78
C CYS A 341 32.31 -15.04 7.11
N LEU A 342 33.25 -15.62 7.86
CA LEU A 342 34.49 -16.15 7.30
C LEU A 342 34.14 -17.27 6.32
N ASN A 343 34.80 -17.25 5.16
CA ASN A 343 34.68 -18.29 4.15
C ASN A 343 35.21 -19.64 4.64
#